data_AF-A0AAW7QQE3-F1
#
_entry.id   AF-A0AAW7QQE3-F1
#
_cell.length_a   1.000
_cell.length_b   1.000
_cell.length_c   1.000
_cell.angle_alpha   90.00
_cell.angle_beta   90.00
_cell.angle_gamma   90.00
#
_symmetry.space_group_name_H-M   'P 1'
#
loop_
_entity.id
_entity.type
_entity.pdbx_description
1 polymer ?
#
loop_
_entity_poly.entity_id
_entity_poly.type
_entity_poly.pdbx_seq_one_letter_code
_entity_poly.pdbx_strand_id
1 'polypeptide(L)' 'MNDSVRYECPKCKHLNIWTRDELLQRGQRVIYRAEETDEEIIFSVRCKNRYCDERMRIVVKK' A
#
# COMPACT_ATOMS: atom_id res chain seq x y z
N MET A 1 10.52 3.50 14.46
CA MET A 1 9.07 3.39 14.66
C MET A 1 8.54 2.51 13.53
N ASN A 2 7.94 1.36 13.83
CA ASN A 2 7.38 0.48 12.81
C ASN A 2 6.02 1.02 12.37
N ASP A 3 6.05 1.99 11.46
CA ASP A 3 4.84 2.51 10.83
C ASP A 3 4.26 1.44 9.90
N SER A 4 3.34 0.65 10.46
CA SER A 4 2.56 -0.34 9.72
C SER A 4 1.20 0.26 9.36
N VAL A 5 0.83 0.17 8.08
CA VAL A 5 -0.48 0.58 7.58
C VAL A 5 -1.42 -0.61 7.68
N ARG A 6 -2.60 -0.38 8.27
CA ARG A 6 -3.62 -1.42 8.47
C ARG A 6 -4.92 -0.97 7.82
N TYR A 7 -5.53 -1.83 7.02
CA TYR A 7 -6.84 -1.58 6.42
C TYR A 7 -7.59 -2.89 6.16
N GLU A 8 -8.91 -2.83 6.19
CA GLU A 8 -9.75 -3.94 5.73
C GLU A 8 -9.94 -3.85 4.21
N CYS A 9 -9.76 -4.98 3.53
CA CYS A 9 -10.03 -5.04 2.10
C CYS A 9 -11.52 -4.77 1.84
N PRO A 10 -11.89 -3.80 0.99
CA PRO A 10 -13.29 -3.49 0.73
C PRO A 10 -14.04 -4.66 0.08
N LYS A 11 -13.34 -5.50 -0.69
CA LYS A 11 -13.89 -6.65 -1.42
C LYS A 11 -14.08 -7.90 -0.57
N CYS A 12 -13.07 -8.30 0.20
CA CYS A 12 -13.10 -9.57 0.95
C CYS A 12 -13.06 -9.42 2.48
N LYS A 13 -13.07 -8.19 3.00
CA LYS A 13 -12.99 -7.88 4.45
C LYS A 13 -11.77 -8.43 5.18
N HIS A 14 -10.78 -8.96 4.43
CA HIS A 14 -9.53 -9.42 5.01
C HIS A 14 -8.74 -8.23 5.57
N LEU A 15 -8.23 -8.39 6.79
CA LEU A 15 -7.38 -7.39 7.42
C LEU A 15 -5.98 -7.43 6.80
N ASN A 16 -5.63 -6.37 6.06
CA ASN A 16 -4.32 -6.21 5.47
C ASN A 16 -3.46 -5.34 6.38
N ILE A 17 -2.31 -5.86 6.76
CA ILE A 17 -1.29 -5.15 7.53
C ILE A 17 -0.05 -5.10 6.65
N TRP A 18 0.41 -3.90 6.31
CA TRP A 18 1.59 -3.65 5.48
C TRP A 18 2.63 -2.89 6.29
N THR A 19 3.84 -3.40 6.39
CA THR A 19 4.97 -2.62 6.93
C THR A 19 5.56 -1.74 5.84
N ARG A 20 6.31 -0.69 6.23
CA ARG A 20 7.06 0.14 5.29
C ARG A 20 8.00 -0.70 4.40
N ASP A 21 8.69 -1.68 4.97
CA ASP A 21 9.58 -2.57 4.22
C ASP A 21 8.81 -3.42 3.21
N GLU A 22 7.65 -3.97 3.59
CA GLU A 22 6.79 -4.72 2.67
C GLU A 22 6.27 -3.83 1.54
N LEU A 23 5.96 -2.56 1.82
CA LEU A 23 5.54 -1.60 0.79
C LEU A 23 6.68 -1.30 -0.18
N LEU A 24 7.90 -1.12 0.31
CA LEU A 24 9.09 -0.91 -0.53
C LEU A 24 9.46 -2.14 -1.37
N GLN A 25 9.29 -3.35 -0.84
CA GLN A 25 9.65 -4.58 -1.55
C GLN A 25 8.54 -5.11 -2.47
N ARG A 26 7.27 -4.99 -2.08
CA ARG A 26 6.13 -5.64 -2.75
C ARG A 26 5.13 -4.65 -3.34
N GLY A 27 5.11 -3.41 -2.87
CA GLY A 27 4.28 -2.36 -3.44
C GLY A 27 4.83 -1.94 -4.79
N GLN A 28 3.96 -1.86 -5.79
CA GLN A 28 4.34 -1.18 -7.03
C GLN A 28 4.24 0.33 -6.76
N ARG A 29 5.39 1.02 -6.74
CA ARG A 29 5.43 2.49 -6.64
C ARG A 29 4.65 3.07 -7.81
N VAL A 30 3.63 3.85 -7.50
CA VAL A 30 2.81 4.51 -8.51
C VAL A 30 3.45 5.87 -8.79
N ILE A 31 4.25 5.94 -9.85
CA ILE A 31 4.89 7.18 -10.26
C ILE A 31 3.88 7.95 -11.13
N TYR A 32 3.05 8.79 -10.50
CA TYR A 32 2.35 9.84 -11.24
C TYR A 32 3.30 11.02 -11.38
N ARG A 33 3.61 11.41 -12.63
CA ARG A 33 4.50 12.54 -12.98
C ARG A 33 4.10 13.90 -12.37
N ALA A 34 2.97 14.00 -11.66
CA ALA A 34 2.39 15.26 -11.17
C ALA A 34 2.08 15.29 -9.65
N GLU A 35 2.21 14.17 -8.92
CA GLU A 35 1.80 14.08 -7.50
C GLU A 35 2.89 13.53 -6.57
N GLU A 36 4.14 13.37 -7.03
CA GLU A 36 5.28 13.28 -6.12
C GLU A 36 5.54 14.71 -5.59
N THR A 37 4.77 15.15 -4.61
CA THR A 37 5.31 16.09 -3.62
C THR A 37 6.47 15.38 -2.94
N ASP A 38 7.58 16.08 -2.67
CA ASP A 38 8.82 15.47 -2.16
C ASP A 38 8.63 14.68 -0.85
N GLU A 39 7.46 14.84 -0.21
CA GLU A 39 7.08 14.30 1.09
C GLU A 39 6.20 13.04 1.05
N GLU A 40 5.62 12.64 -0.09
CA GLU A 40 4.64 11.55 -0.15
C GLU A 40 4.94 10.50 -1.24
N ILE A 41 4.96 9.22 -0.86
CA ILE A 41 5.17 8.08 -1.77
C ILE A 41 3.91 7.23 -1.82
N ILE A 42 3.35 7.03 -3.01
CA ILE A 42 2.14 6.21 -3.21
C ILE A 42 2.53 4.80 -3.67
N PHE A 43 2.08 3.79 -2.93
CA PHE A 43 2.24 2.37 -3.26
C PHE A 43 0.92 1.74 -3.67
N SER A 44 0.90 0.98 -4.75
CA SER A 44 -0.20 0.07 -5.09
C SER A 44 0.12 -1.34 -4.64
N VAL A 45 -0.62 -1.83 -3.65
CA VAL A 45 -0.49 -3.20 -3.11
C VAL A 45 -1.72 -4.04 -3.42
N ARG A 46 -1.51 -5.32 -3.73
CA ARG A 46 -2.58 -6.31 -3.84
C ARG A 46 -2.96 -6.81 -2.45
N CYS A 47 -4.24 -7.11 -2.22
CA CYS A 47 -4.68 -7.76 -1.00
C CYS A 47 -3.84 -9.02 -0.68
N LYS A 48 -3.44 -9.20 0.57
CA LYS A 48 -2.68 -10.37 1.05
C LYS A 48 -3.50 -11.66 1.02
N ASN A 49 -4.83 -11.56 0.97
CA ASN A 49 -5.68 -12.72 0.75
C ASN A 49 -5.47 -13.25 -0.68
N ARG A 50 -4.95 -14.48 -0.79
CA ARG A 50 -4.64 -15.13 -2.09
C ARG A 50 -5.84 -15.26 -3.02
N TYR A 51 -7.05 -15.32 -2.46
CA TYR A 51 -8.31 -15.43 -3.20
C TYR A 51 -8.89 -14.06 -3.59
N CYS A 52 -8.16 -12.98 -3.33
CA CYS A 52 -8.57 -11.61 -3.66
C CYS A 52 -7.53 -10.97 -4.59
N ASP A 53 -8.02 -10.33 -5.64
CA ASP A 53 -7.26 -9.58 -6.63
C ASP A 53 -7.38 -8.06 -6.42
N GLU A 54 -8.14 -7.63 -5.41
CA GLU A 54 -8.32 -6.23 -5.06
C GLU A 54 -6.98 -5.55 -4.77
N ARG A 55 -6.81 -4.32 -5.27
CA ARG A 55 -5.60 -3.52 -5.06
C ARG A 55 -5.94 -2.22 -4.38
N MET A 56 -5.12 -1.86 -3.41
CA MET A 56 -5.27 -0.63 -2.64
C MET A 56 -4.08 0.28 -2.85
N ARG A 57 -4.34 1.59 -2.83
CA ARG A 57 -3.31 2.63 -2.87
C ARG A 57 -3.04 3.08 -1.44
N ILE A 58 -1.77 3.10 -1.05
CA ILE A 58 -1.32 3.50 0.27
C ILE A 58 -0.34 4.65 0.08
N VAL A 59 -0.64 5.78 0.70
CA VAL A 59 0.26 6.93 0.77
C VAL A 59 1.12 6.79 2.02
N VAL A 60 2.43 6.87 1.86
CA VAL A 60 3.39 6.85 2.96
C VAL A 60 4.19 8.13 2.90
N LYS A 61 4.30 8.83 4.03
CA LYS A 61 5.16 10.01 4.13
C LYS A 61 6.62 9.59 4.16
N LYS A 62 7.47 10.33 3.45
CA LYS A 62 8.90 10.04 3.29
C LYS A 62 9.61 10.03 4.64
#